data_AF-A0A550HFM9-F1
#
_entry.id   AF-A0A550HFM9-F1
#
_cell.length_a   1.000
_cell.length_b   1.000
_cell.length_c   1.000
_cell.angle_alpha   90.00
_cell.angle_beta   90.00
_cell.angle_gamma   90.00
#
_symmetry.space_group_name_H-M   'P 1'
#
loop_
_entity.id
_entity.type
_entity.pdbx_description
1 polymer ?
#
loop_
_entity_poly.entity_id
_entity_poly.type
_entity_poly.pdbx_seq_one_letter_code
_entity_poly.pdbx_strand_id
1 'polypeptide(L)'
;MSEDWSKVKEKQLQRIKSLKPKDRLDMVQSIAEINHYISSSCQGWTQWLYNPMIISQFNQEKLEDIFKKFREFGLEFLEFDISSTKGLGDKLKKQKKVEKTSSLTYT
;
A
#
# COMPACT_ATOMS: atom_id res chain seq x y z
N MET A 1 21.19 -5.38 15.43
CA MET A 1 19.82 -5.94 15.42
C MET A 1 18.92 -4.86 15.99
N SER A 2 18.63 -3.87 15.15
CA SER A 2 17.30 -3.61 14.55
C SER A 2 16.26 -3.34 15.63
N GLU A 3 15.68 -2.15 15.60
CA GLU A 3 14.50 -1.80 16.39
C GLU A 3 13.48 -2.95 16.34
N ASP A 4 12.85 -3.26 17.47
CA ASP A 4 11.78 -4.26 17.54
C ASP A 4 10.73 -3.92 16.48
N TRP A 5 10.59 -4.79 15.47
CA TRP A 5 9.73 -4.54 14.32
C TRP A 5 8.30 -4.25 14.75
N SER A 6 7.84 -4.89 15.83
CA SER A 6 6.51 -4.64 16.40
C SER A 6 6.37 -3.19 16.89
N LYS A 7 7.38 -2.65 17.59
CA LYS A 7 7.38 -1.25 18.06
C LYS A 7 7.39 -0.25 16.91
N VAL A 8 8.08 -0.56 15.81
CA VAL A 8 8.04 0.27 14.60
C VAL A 8 6.61 0.32 14.05
N LYS A 9 5.92 -0.83 13.98
CA LYS A 9 4.53 -0.91 13.50
C LYS A 9 3.53 -0.26 14.45
N GLU A 10 3.76 -0.32 15.75
CA GLU A 10 2.95 0.42 16.74
C GLU A 10 3.05 1.93 16.54
N LYS A 11 4.27 2.47 16.34
CA LYS A 11 4.47 3.90 16.04
C LYS A 11 3.74 4.30 14.76
N GLN A 12 3.86 3.52 13.70
CA GLN A 12 3.15 3.75 12.43
C GLN A 12 1.64 3.71 12.62
N LEU A 13 1.11 2.76 13.39
CA LEU A 13 -0.31 2.67 13.71
C LEU A 13 -0.83 3.90 14.45
N GLN A 14 -0.12 4.36 15.47
CA GLN A 14 -0.50 5.58 16.20
C GLN A 14 -0.45 6.81 15.31
N ARG A 15 0.57 6.87 14.44
CA ARG A 15 0.70 7.94 13.45
C ARG A 15 -0.51 7.98 12.53
N ILE A 16 -0.92 6.86 11.94
CA ILE A 16 -2.11 6.78 11.08
C ILE A 16 -3.37 7.26 11.83
N LYS A 17 -3.58 6.80 13.08
CA LYS A 17 -4.72 7.21 13.91
C LYS A 17 -4.75 8.71 14.21
N SER A 18 -3.59 9.36 14.21
CA SER A 18 -3.47 10.80 14.50
C SER A 18 -3.66 11.70 13.27
N LEU A 19 -3.66 11.15 12.05
CA LEU A 19 -3.77 11.94 10.82
C LEU A 19 -5.14 12.64 10.74
N LYS A 20 -5.12 13.95 10.51
CA LYS A 20 -6.31 14.80 10.34
C LYS A 20 -6.08 15.77 9.18
N PRO A 21 -6.12 15.28 7.93
CA PRO A 21 -5.85 16.13 6.77
C PRO A 21 -6.91 17.22 6.65
N LYS A 22 -6.50 18.46 6.43
CA LYS A 22 -7.42 19.63 6.41
C LYS A 22 -7.76 20.10 5.01
N ASP A 23 -6.89 19.83 4.05
CA ASP A 23 -7.06 20.21 2.66
C ASP A 23 -6.62 19.09 1.70
N ARG A 24 -6.75 19.36 0.40
CA ARG A 24 -6.43 18.40 -0.65
C ARG A 24 -4.95 17.98 -0.63
N LEU A 25 -4.03 18.89 -0.34
CA LEU A 25 -2.60 18.58 -0.32
C LEU A 25 -2.27 17.71 0.90
N ASP A 26 -2.85 18.03 2.06
CA ASP A 26 -2.74 17.22 3.27
C ASP A 26 -3.29 15.80 3.05
N MET A 27 -4.39 15.65 2.33
CA MET A 27 -4.96 14.34 1.99
C MET A 27 -3.99 13.52 1.13
N VAL A 28 -3.42 14.13 0.08
CA VAL A 28 -2.44 13.46 -0.78
C VAL A 28 -1.23 13.01 0.03
N GLN A 29 -0.70 13.89 0.89
CA GLN A 29 0.44 13.58 1.75
C GLN A 29 0.12 12.45 2.74
N SER A 30 -1.06 12.49 3.37
CA SER A 30 -1.52 11.47 4.31
C SER A 30 -1.69 10.11 3.64
N ILE A 31 -2.27 10.08 2.43
CA ILE A 31 -2.40 8.86 1.63
C ILE A 31 -1.02 8.30 1.26
N ALA A 32 -0.08 9.16 0.82
CA ALA A 32 1.28 8.74 0.50
C ALA A 32 2.00 8.15 1.72
N GLU A 33 1.83 8.75 2.90
CA GLU A 33 2.38 8.28 4.17
C GLU A 33 1.83 6.89 4.55
N ILE A 34 0.50 6.71 4.49
CA ILE A 34 -0.17 5.43 4.76
C ILE A 34 0.32 4.35 3.77
N ASN A 35 0.38 4.67 2.48
CA ASN A 35 0.84 3.75 1.45
C ASN A 35 2.30 3.30 1.67
N HIS A 36 3.16 4.22 2.12
CA HIS A 36 4.54 3.88 2.49
C HIS A 36 4.60 2.91 3.68
N TYR A 37 3.79 3.13 4.72
CA TYR A 37 3.73 2.21 5.86
C TYR A 37 3.24 0.82 5.46
N ILE A 38 2.21 0.72 4.61
CA ILE A 38 1.74 -0.55 4.05
C ILE A 38 2.87 -1.24 3.27
N SER A 39 3.52 -0.53 2.35
CA SER A 39 4.64 -1.07 1.55
C SER A 39 5.78 -1.61 2.43
N SER A 40 6.17 -0.88 3.47
CA SER A 40 7.21 -1.35 4.41
C SER A 40 6.78 -2.62 5.16
N SER A 41 5.49 -2.77 5.49
CA SER A 41 4.97 -3.99 6.11
C SER A 41 5.00 -5.17 5.15
N CYS A 42 4.63 -4.97 3.88
CA CYS A 42 4.73 -6.00 2.85
C CYS A 42 6.18 -6.47 2.67
N GLN A 43 7.15 -5.55 2.68
CA GLN A 43 8.58 -5.89 2.61
C GLN A 43 9.05 -6.70 3.82
N GLY A 44 8.64 -6.33 5.05
CA GLY A 44 8.97 -7.12 6.25
C GLY A 44 8.41 -8.54 6.19
N TRP A 45 7.15 -8.69 5.78
CA TRP A 45 6.54 -10.01 5.58
C TRP A 45 7.23 -10.82 4.47
N THR A 46 7.64 -10.17 3.38
CA THR A 46 8.45 -10.80 2.33
C THR A 46 9.73 -11.38 2.95
N GLN A 47 10.48 -10.58 3.72
CA GLN A 47 11.71 -11.04 4.38
C GLN A 47 11.46 -12.20 5.34
N TRP A 48 10.36 -12.17 6.10
CA TRP A 48 10.03 -13.26 7.04
C TRP A 48 9.66 -14.54 6.32
N LEU A 49 8.79 -14.47 5.31
CA LEU A 49 8.35 -15.64 4.53
C LEU A 49 9.50 -16.35 3.80
N TYR A 50 10.52 -15.60 3.37
CA TYR A 50 11.72 -16.14 2.74
C TYR A 50 12.84 -16.52 3.72
N ASN A 51 12.63 -16.39 5.02
CA ASN A 51 13.61 -16.77 6.04
C ASN A 51 13.19 -18.07 6.75
N PRO A 52 13.83 -19.22 6.47
CA PRO A 52 13.48 -20.49 7.07
C PRO A 52 13.57 -20.50 8.61
N MET A 53 14.49 -19.72 9.19
CA MET A 53 14.64 -19.63 10.65
C MET A 53 13.42 -19.00 11.32
N ILE A 54 12.75 -18.06 10.64
CA ILE A 54 11.54 -17.39 11.14
C ILE A 54 10.33 -18.28 10.89
N ILE A 55 10.17 -18.79 9.66
CA ILE A 55 9.00 -19.60 9.29
C ILE A 55 8.96 -20.93 10.02
N SER A 56 10.11 -21.52 10.39
CA SER A 56 10.13 -22.73 11.22
C SER A 56 9.58 -22.52 12.63
N GLN A 57 9.42 -21.28 13.09
CA GLN A 57 8.81 -20.97 14.39
C GLN A 57 7.28 -20.96 14.34
N PHE A 58 6.68 -20.97 13.14
CA PHE A 58 5.23 -20.93 13.00
C PHE A 58 4.69 -22.35 12.84
N ASN A 59 3.78 -22.74 13.72
CA ASN A 59 3.05 -23.99 13.58
C ASN A 59 1.92 -23.87 12.53
N GLN A 60 1.31 -24.99 12.17
CA GLN A 60 0.26 -25.06 11.15
C GLN A 60 -0.92 -24.13 11.47
N GLU A 61 -1.44 -24.17 12.70
CA GLU A 61 -2.55 -23.32 13.16
C GLU A 61 -2.22 -21.84 12.99
N LYS A 62 -1.00 -21.42 13.36
CA LYS A 62 -0.55 -20.04 13.20
C LYS A 62 -0.47 -19.63 11.73
N LEU A 63 -0.01 -20.51 10.86
CA LEU A 63 0.05 -20.24 9.41
C LEU A 63 -1.34 -20.13 8.80
N GLU A 64 -2.30 -20.94 9.23
CA GLU A 64 -3.70 -20.85 8.80
C GLU A 64 -4.34 -19.52 9.20
N ASP A 65 -4.12 -19.07 10.44
CA ASP A 65 -4.57 -17.77 10.92
C ASP A 65 -3.97 -16.61 10.11
N ILE A 66 -2.65 -16.66 9.88
CA ILE A 66 -1.94 -15.66 9.08
C ILE A 66 -2.51 -15.66 7.65
N PHE A 67 -2.66 -16.83 7.03
CA PHE A 67 -3.19 -16.96 5.68
C PHE A 67 -4.60 -16.37 5.57
N LYS A 68 -5.50 -16.70 6.50
CA LYS A 68 -6.87 -16.17 6.51
C LYS A 68 -6.87 -14.64 6.56
N LYS A 69 -6.03 -14.05 7.42
CA LYS A 69 -5.90 -12.60 7.53
C LYS A 69 -5.32 -11.96 6.28
N PHE A 70 -4.26 -12.53 5.70
CA PHE A 70 -3.70 -12.05 4.44
C PHE A 70 -4.70 -12.12 3.29
N ARG A 71 -5.51 -13.17 3.24
CA ARG A 71 -6.55 -13.32 2.22
C ARG A 71 -7.62 -12.24 2.35
N GLU A 72 -8.11 -11.98 3.57
CA GLU A 72 -9.07 -10.92 3.85
C GLU A 72 -8.51 -9.56 3.39
N PHE A 73 -7.32 -9.17 3.85
CA PHE A 73 -6.69 -7.91 3.48
C PHE A 73 -6.40 -7.80 1.97
N GLY A 74 -5.92 -8.87 1.35
CA GLY A 74 -5.59 -8.89 -0.07
C GLY A 74 -6.81 -8.70 -0.96
N LEU A 75 -7.95 -9.32 -0.60
CA LEU A 75 -9.21 -9.13 -1.32
C LEU A 75 -9.70 -7.69 -1.19
N GLU A 76 -9.82 -7.18 0.04
CA GLU A 76 -10.29 -5.81 0.30
C GLU A 76 -9.44 -4.76 -0.41
N PHE A 77 -8.10 -4.90 -0.37
CA PHE A 77 -7.19 -3.95 -0.99
C PHE A 77 -7.28 -3.97 -2.53
N LEU A 78 -7.34 -5.17 -3.15
CA LEU A 78 -7.45 -5.28 -4.60
C LEU A 78 -8.80 -4.81 -5.12
N GLU A 79 -9.89 -5.05 -4.39
CA GLU A 79 -11.21 -4.53 -4.72
C GLU A 79 -11.22 -2.99 -4.68
N PHE A 80 -10.66 -2.39 -3.63
CA PHE A 80 -10.46 -0.95 -3.53
C PHE A 80 -9.63 -0.40 -4.69
N ASP A 81 -8.48 -1.01 -5.01
CA ASP A 81 -7.59 -0.57 -6.08
C ASP A 81 -8.29 -0.60 -7.43
N ILE A 82 -9.00 -1.70 -7.75
CA ILE A 82 -9.78 -1.82 -8.97
C ILE A 82 -10.84 -0.71 -9.01
N SER A 83 -11.60 -0.51 -7.93
CA SER A 83 -12.66 0.50 -7.89
C SER A 83 -12.12 1.92 -8.12
N SER A 84 -10.93 2.22 -7.59
CA SER A 84 -10.32 3.55 -7.63
C SER A 84 -9.57 3.84 -8.92
N THR A 85 -9.04 2.81 -9.58
CA THR A 85 -8.17 2.96 -10.77
C THR A 85 -8.84 2.56 -12.08
N LYS A 86 -9.99 1.90 -12.05
CA LYS A 86 -10.69 1.47 -13.27
C LYS A 86 -11.00 2.66 -14.18
N GLY A 87 -10.56 2.55 -15.43
CA GLY A 87 -10.72 3.60 -16.45
C GLY A 87 -9.79 4.81 -16.27
N LEU A 88 -9.00 4.89 -15.20
CA LEU A 88 -8.01 5.97 -15.01
C LEU A 88 -6.92 5.88 -16.08
N GLY A 89 -6.44 4.67 -16.40
CA GLY A 89 -5.46 4.46 -17.47
C GLY A 89 -5.94 4.99 -18.83
N ASP A 90 -7.22 4.80 -19.16
CA ASP A 90 -7.79 5.29 -20.43
C ASP A 90 -7.96 6.80 -20.44
N LYS A 91 -8.35 7.39 -19.30
CA LYS A 91 -8.42 8.85 -19.12
C LYS A 91 -7.04 9.49 -19.28
N LEU A 92 -6.00 8.93 -18.66
CA LEU A 92 -4.62 9.41 -18.76
C LEU A 92 -4.10 9.28 -20.20
N LYS A 93 -4.39 8.18 -20.90
CA LYS A 93 -4.03 8.01 -22.32
C LYS A 93 -4.72 9.05 -23.22
N LYS A 94 -5.99 9.37 -22.96
CA LYS A 94 -6.73 10.41 -23.71
C LYS A 94 -6.14 11.80 -23.47
N GLN A 95 -5.82 12.15 -22.23
CA GLN A 95 -5.18 13.44 -21.89
C GLN A 95 -3.84 13.61 -22.61
N LYS A 96 -2.97 12.59 -22.57
CA LYS A 96 -1.69 12.60 -23.30
C LYS A 96 -1.85 12.78 -24.82
N LYS A 97 -2.91 12.21 -25.43
CA LYS A 97 -3.20 12.42 -26.85
C LYS A 97 -3.65 13.87 -27.13
N VAL A 98 -4.50 14.44 -26.29
CA VAL A 98 -4.98 15.83 -26.44
C VAL A 98 -3.85 16.84 -26.27
N GLU A 99 -2.95 16.65 -25.30
CA GLU A 99 -1.75 17.50 -25.11
C GLU A 99 -0.80 17.42 -26.32
N LYS A 100 -0.59 16.22 -26.87
CA LYS A 100 0.26 16.02 -28.06
C LYS A 100 -0.33 16.66 -29.31
N THR A 101 -1.65 16.59 -29.51
CA THR A 101 -2.31 17.25 -30.65
C THR A 101 -2.31 18.77 -30.50
N SER A 102 -2.54 19.29 -29.29
CA SER A 102 -2.55 20.73 -29.02
C SER A 102 -1.17 21.36 -29.18
N SER A 103 -0.10 20.65 -28.81
CA SER A 103 1.28 21.14 -29.02
C SER A 103 1.73 21.15 -30.49
N LEU A 104 1.13 20.32 -31.35
CA LEU A 104 1.40 20.29 -32.80
C LEU A 104 0.65 21.38 -33.58
N THR A 105 -0.42 21.95 -33.02
CA THR A 105 -1.23 23.00 -33.68
C THR A 105 -0.73 24.43 -33.40
N TYR A 106 0.31 24.60 -32.57
CA TYR A 106 0.93 25.90 -32.26
C TYR A 106 2.36 26.04 -32.84
N THR A 107 2.73 25.20 -33.81
CA THR A 107 3.95 25.30 -34.64
C THR A 107 3.57 25.38 -36.10
#